data_AF-A0A922Y459-F1
#
_entry.id   AF-A0A922Y459-F1
#
_cell.length_a   1.000
_cell.length_b   1.000
_cell.length_c   1.000
_cell.angle_alpha   90.00
_cell.angle_beta   90.00
_cell.angle_gamma   90.00
#
_symmetry.space_group_name_H-M   'P 1'
#
loop_
_entity.id
_entity.type
_entity.pdbx_description
1 polymer ?
#
loop_
_entity_poly.entity_id
_entity_poly.type
_entity_poly.pdbx_seq_one_letter_code
_entity_poly.pdbx_strand_id
1 'polypeptide(L)'
;MSGPKVVRIVTREEHEAICRGMLARIDAALEQWAEAGRRNDCLDAPAVEAARRRRDALAALAAQGRFAEMQAQAPAEESFLRSDMRFRLEKAAAAKVAARTHARRRSEAAATLIRAAAASGVALPDGVMSGLERGEEAALAEGFRALAAKRPTSQQKGTLADQLRPGEHALAFSDWLAAQPAAPTNPDIDRIEARLEELGALGQVGAVEPLRKRLNEASGAPSQRRGLLLDGLEVESGRVLAEARKAADLMSALRVLLA
;
A
#
# COMPACT_ATOMS: atom_id res chain seq x y z
N MET A 1 25.77 36.32 -34.78
CA MET A 1 27.15 36.20 -34.25
C MET A 1 27.08 35.52 -32.90
N SER A 2 27.67 34.33 -32.77
CA SER A 2 27.73 33.56 -31.52
C SER A 2 28.58 34.34 -30.51
N GLY A 3 27.99 34.71 -29.37
CA GLY A 3 28.70 35.47 -28.33
C GLY A 3 29.94 34.73 -27.79
N PRO A 4 30.86 35.44 -27.13
CA PRO A 4 32.08 34.83 -26.57
C PRO A 4 31.73 33.68 -25.62
N LYS A 5 32.30 32.49 -25.87
CA LYS A 5 32.12 31.32 -25.00
C LYS A 5 32.93 31.54 -23.72
N VAL A 6 32.23 31.87 -22.64
CA VAL A 6 32.85 31.98 -21.31
C VAL A 6 33.16 30.57 -20.79
N VAL A 7 34.44 30.26 -20.61
CA VAL A 7 34.90 29.00 -20.00
C VAL A 7 35.34 29.30 -18.58
N ARG A 8 34.63 28.79 -17.59
CA ARG A 8 35.03 28.87 -16.18
C ARG A 8 36.05 27.76 -15.90
N ILE A 9 37.24 28.14 -15.43
CA ILE A 9 38.24 27.17 -14.94
C ILE A 9 37.84 26.78 -13.52
N VAL A 10 37.64 25.48 -13.30
CA VAL A 10 37.30 24.90 -11.99
C VAL A 10 38.55 24.24 -11.44
N THR A 11 38.88 24.55 -10.19
CA THR A 11 40.01 23.97 -9.47
C THR A 11 39.72 22.52 -9.09
N ARG A 12 40.79 21.77 -8.76
CA ARG A 12 40.64 20.40 -8.27
C ARG A 12 39.87 20.38 -6.94
N GLU A 13 40.17 21.33 -6.07
CA GLU A 13 39.55 21.49 -4.76
C GLU A 13 38.04 21.77 -4.89
N GLU A 14 37.64 22.58 -5.87
CA GLU A 14 36.23 22.79 -6.20
C GLU A 14 35.55 21.51 -6.68
N HIS A 15 36.20 20.72 -7.55
CA HIS A 15 35.66 19.43 -7.98
C HIS A 15 35.52 18.44 -6.82
N GLU A 16 36.50 18.37 -5.93
CA GLU A 16 36.45 17.55 -4.72
C GLU A 16 35.33 18.01 -3.78
N ALA A 17 35.13 19.31 -3.62
CA ALA A 17 34.03 19.87 -2.83
C ALA A 17 32.65 19.52 -3.44
N ILE A 18 32.48 19.63 -4.76
CA ILE A 18 31.25 19.26 -5.46
C ILE A 18 30.96 17.76 -5.28
N CYS A 19 31.97 16.90 -5.49
CA CYS A 19 31.82 15.45 -5.32
C CYS A 19 31.45 15.08 -3.88
N ARG A 20 32.06 15.73 -2.87
CA ARG A 20 31.70 15.52 -1.46
C ARG A 20 30.24 15.86 -1.18
N GLY A 21 29.77 17.03 -1.62
CA GLY A 21 28.36 17.41 -1.45
C GLY A 21 27.40 16.44 -2.16
N MET A 22 27.76 15.95 -3.35
CA MET A 22 26.97 14.94 -4.05
C MET A 22 26.91 13.61 -3.29
N LEU A 23 28.03 13.12 -2.75
CA LEU A 23 28.05 11.90 -1.93
C LEU A 23 27.21 12.06 -0.66
N ALA A 24 27.33 13.20 0.02
CA ALA A 24 26.56 13.46 1.24
C ALA A 24 25.04 13.43 0.98
N ARG A 25 24.59 13.99 -0.15
CA ARG A 25 23.18 13.89 -0.57
C ARG A 25 22.74 12.45 -0.87
N ILE A 26 23.62 11.64 -1.48
CA ILE A 26 23.34 10.22 -1.73
C ILE A 26 23.28 9.45 -0.41
N ASP A 27 24.16 9.73 0.54
CA ASP A 27 24.14 9.12 1.87
C ASP A 27 22.85 9.44 2.61
N ALA A 28 22.44 10.72 2.62
CA ALA A 28 21.16 11.13 3.21
C ALA A 28 19.96 10.45 2.53
N ALA A 29 19.97 10.33 1.20
CA ALA A 29 18.92 9.63 0.45
C ALA A 29 18.90 8.12 0.77
N LEU A 30 20.07 7.48 0.91
CA LEU A 30 20.22 6.07 1.22
C LEU A 30 19.78 5.76 2.66
N GLU A 31 20.09 6.62 3.62
CA GLU A 31 19.59 6.50 5.00
C GLU A 31 18.07 6.58 5.07
N GLN A 32 17.48 7.59 4.41
CA GLN A 32 16.03 7.73 4.32
C GLN A 32 15.40 6.51 3.63
N TRP A 33 16.04 6.04 2.56
CA TRP A 33 15.58 4.89 1.81
C TRP A 33 15.59 3.62 2.70
N ALA A 34 16.66 3.40 3.47
CA ALA A 34 16.74 2.26 4.38
C ALA A 34 15.75 2.38 5.57
N GLU A 35 15.58 3.58 6.14
CA GLU A 35 14.68 3.82 7.27
C GLU A 35 13.20 3.61 6.88
N ALA A 36 12.76 4.23 5.79
CA ALA A 36 11.39 4.07 5.32
C ALA A 36 11.11 2.64 4.82
N GLY A 37 12.13 1.98 4.28
CA GLY A 37 12.12 0.55 3.94
C GLY A 37 11.81 -0.35 5.13
N ARG A 38 12.53 -0.16 6.23
CA ARG A 38 12.31 -0.91 7.48
C ARG A 38 10.95 -0.61 8.09
N ARG A 39 10.51 0.65 8.08
CA ARG A 39 9.21 1.05 8.65
C ARG A 39 8.03 0.37 7.93
N ASN A 40 8.17 0.13 6.63
CA ASN A 40 7.11 -0.38 5.78
C ASN A 40 7.31 -1.85 5.36
N ASP A 41 8.33 -2.52 5.90
CA ASP A 41 8.70 -3.90 5.55
C ASP A 41 8.80 -4.15 4.03
N CYS A 42 9.28 -3.15 3.28
CA CYS A 42 9.30 -3.18 1.81
C CYS A 42 10.71 -3.29 1.20
N LEU A 43 11.72 -3.41 2.06
CA LEU A 43 13.13 -3.53 1.70
C LEU A 43 13.83 -4.65 2.44
N ASP A 44 14.64 -5.40 1.70
CA ASP A 44 15.45 -6.51 2.18
C ASP A 44 16.92 -6.08 2.34
N ALA A 45 17.64 -6.77 3.22
CA ALA A 45 19.05 -6.49 3.49
C ALA A 45 19.94 -6.54 2.22
N PRO A 46 19.75 -7.49 1.27
CA PRO A 46 20.52 -7.51 0.04
C PRO A 46 20.36 -6.25 -0.83
N ALA A 47 19.17 -5.66 -0.92
CA ALA A 47 18.98 -4.42 -1.68
C ALA A 47 19.70 -3.24 -1.04
N VAL A 48 19.72 -3.17 0.29
CA VAL A 48 20.48 -2.16 1.05
C VAL A 48 21.97 -2.28 0.79
N GLU A 49 22.50 -3.49 0.85
CA GLU A 49 23.93 -3.74 0.56
C GLU A 49 24.27 -3.48 -0.92
N ALA A 50 23.36 -3.72 -1.85
CA ALA A 50 23.54 -3.33 -3.25
C ALA A 50 23.61 -1.80 -3.42
N ALA A 51 22.75 -1.05 -2.73
CA ALA A 51 22.77 0.42 -2.77
C ALA A 51 24.04 0.99 -2.14
N ARG A 52 24.49 0.43 -1.00
CA ARG A 52 25.75 0.80 -0.35
C ARG A 52 26.95 0.59 -1.27
N ARG A 53 27.01 -0.55 -1.96
CA ARG A 53 28.07 -0.83 -2.94
C ARG A 53 28.10 0.17 -4.10
N ARG A 54 26.94 0.63 -4.58
CA ARG A 54 26.89 1.69 -5.62
C ARG A 54 27.40 3.02 -5.08
N ARG A 55 27.04 3.40 -3.84
CA ARG A 55 27.59 4.58 -3.18
C ARG A 55 29.11 4.48 -3.02
N ASP A 56 29.62 3.34 -2.58
CA ASP A 56 31.07 3.11 -2.41
C ASP A 56 31.82 3.20 -3.74
N ALA A 57 31.23 2.69 -4.84
CA ALA A 57 31.80 2.82 -6.18
C ALA A 57 31.91 4.30 -6.62
N LEU A 58 30.91 5.12 -6.33
CA LEU A 58 30.94 6.56 -6.60
C LEU A 58 32.01 7.27 -5.76
N ALA A 59 32.16 6.88 -4.49
CA ALA A 59 33.21 7.40 -3.63
C ALA A 59 34.61 7.03 -4.14
N ALA A 60 34.79 5.80 -4.64
CA ALA A 60 36.04 5.35 -5.24
C ALA A 60 36.40 6.14 -6.51
N LEU A 61 35.42 6.49 -7.37
CA LEU A 61 35.64 7.36 -8.53
C LEU A 61 36.17 8.74 -8.12
N ALA A 62 35.59 9.34 -7.06
CA ALA A 62 36.07 10.61 -6.53
C ALA A 62 37.50 10.49 -5.98
N ALA A 63 37.81 9.43 -5.23
CA ALA A 63 39.15 9.18 -4.68
C ALA A 63 40.23 8.98 -5.76
N GLN A 64 39.84 8.40 -6.90
CA GLN A 64 40.72 8.22 -8.07
C GLN A 64 40.88 9.49 -8.91
N GLY A 65 40.25 10.61 -8.53
CA GLY A 65 40.27 11.86 -9.29
C GLY A 65 39.39 11.84 -10.55
N ARG A 66 38.54 10.82 -10.72
CA ARG A 66 37.59 10.69 -11.84
C ARG A 66 36.31 11.50 -11.58
N PHE A 67 36.48 12.79 -11.29
CA PHE A 67 35.41 13.67 -10.83
C PHE A 67 34.28 13.84 -11.86
N ALA A 68 34.61 13.91 -13.15
CA ALA A 68 33.60 14.05 -14.20
C ALA A 68 32.65 12.85 -14.27
N GLU A 69 33.18 11.64 -14.10
CA GLU A 69 32.37 10.42 -14.12
C GLU A 69 31.51 10.29 -12.87
N MET A 70 32.07 10.63 -11.71
CA MET A 70 31.32 10.66 -10.45
C MET A 70 30.16 11.67 -10.53
N GLN A 71 30.41 12.89 -11.02
CA GLN A 71 29.40 13.94 -11.14
C GLN A 71 28.33 13.61 -12.19
N ALA A 72 28.66 12.81 -13.21
CA ALA A 72 27.69 12.34 -14.19
C ALA A 72 26.78 11.24 -13.63
N GLN A 73 27.30 10.35 -12.78
CA GLN A 73 26.55 9.22 -12.23
C GLN A 73 25.75 9.57 -10.97
N ALA A 74 26.23 10.50 -10.16
CA ALA A 74 25.62 10.84 -8.87
C ALA A 74 24.14 11.27 -8.95
N PRO A 75 23.70 12.13 -9.89
CA PRO A 75 22.28 12.51 -10.01
C PRO A 75 21.37 11.34 -10.36
N ALA A 76 21.87 10.38 -11.15
CA ALA A 76 21.09 9.20 -11.52
C ALA A 76 20.87 8.28 -10.31
N GLU A 77 21.90 8.08 -9.47
CA GLU A 77 21.76 7.28 -8.25
C GLU A 77 20.81 7.96 -7.24
N GLU A 78 20.94 9.29 -7.04
CA GLU A 78 20.04 10.04 -6.16
C GLU A 78 18.57 9.95 -6.63
N SER A 79 18.34 10.08 -7.95
CA SER A 79 17.00 9.94 -8.55
C SER A 79 16.46 8.51 -8.43
N PHE A 80 17.31 7.51 -8.62
CA PHE A 80 16.96 6.10 -8.45
C PHE A 80 16.47 5.83 -7.03
N LEU A 81 17.25 6.23 -6.00
CA LEU A 81 16.87 6.00 -4.59
C LEU A 81 15.53 6.66 -4.25
N ARG A 82 15.30 7.90 -4.71
CA ARG A 82 14.03 8.60 -4.45
C ARG A 82 12.83 7.94 -5.16
N SER A 83 13.00 7.59 -6.43
CA SER A 83 11.91 7.01 -7.24
C SER A 83 11.57 5.59 -6.82
N ASP A 84 12.57 4.76 -6.55
CA ASP A 84 12.39 3.39 -6.04
C ASP A 84 11.71 3.41 -4.66
N MET A 85 12.09 4.32 -3.75
CA MET A 85 11.40 4.46 -2.47
C MET A 85 9.92 4.76 -2.66
N ARG A 86 9.60 5.78 -3.46
CA ARG A 86 8.21 6.18 -3.71
C ARG A 86 7.39 5.02 -4.26
N PHE A 87 7.93 4.33 -5.28
CA PHE A 87 7.27 3.16 -5.87
C PHE A 87 7.00 2.04 -4.86
N ARG A 88 7.98 1.72 -4.00
CA ARG A 88 7.83 0.69 -2.97
C ARG A 88 6.81 1.08 -1.90
N LEU A 89 6.79 2.33 -1.47
CA LEU A 89 5.81 2.82 -0.51
C LEU A 89 4.39 2.81 -1.08
N GLU A 90 4.21 3.27 -2.32
CA GLU A 90 2.92 3.22 -3.02
C GLU A 90 2.43 1.77 -3.14
N LYS A 91 3.31 0.84 -3.51
CA LYS A 91 2.98 -0.59 -3.60
C LYS A 91 2.63 -1.19 -2.24
N ALA A 92 3.37 -0.87 -1.18
CA ALA A 92 3.11 -1.35 0.17
C ALA A 92 1.77 -0.81 0.72
N ALA A 93 1.49 0.48 0.49
CA ALA A 93 0.22 1.09 0.86
C ALA A 93 -0.94 0.45 0.08
N ALA A 94 -0.80 0.28 -1.24
CA ALA A 94 -1.82 -0.37 -2.07
C ALA A 94 -2.11 -1.81 -1.63
N ALA A 95 -1.08 -2.58 -1.25
CA ALA A 95 -1.24 -3.92 -0.71
C ALA A 95 -2.03 -3.93 0.62
N LYS A 96 -1.76 -2.96 1.51
CA LYS A 96 -2.51 -2.81 2.76
C LYS A 96 -3.97 -2.42 2.51
N VAL A 97 -4.23 -1.51 1.58
CA VAL A 97 -5.60 -1.15 1.15
C VAL A 97 -6.32 -2.36 0.57
N ALA A 98 -5.68 -3.14 -0.31
CA ALA A 98 -6.27 -4.35 -0.87
C ALA A 98 -6.62 -5.35 0.24
N ALA A 99 -5.70 -5.62 1.17
CA ALA A 99 -5.94 -6.52 2.30
C ALA A 99 -7.11 -6.06 3.18
N ARG A 100 -7.26 -4.75 3.42
CA ARG A 100 -8.39 -4.16 4.15
C ARG A 100 -9.71 -4.34 3.41
N THR A 101 -9.74 -4.01 2.12
CA THR A 101 -10.91 -4.23 1.25
C THR A 101 -11.31 -5.70 1.25
N HIS A 102 -10.37 -6.64 1.15
CA HIS A 102 -10.63 -8.07 1.24
C HIS A 102 -11.20 -8.48 2.61
N ALA A 103 -10.65 -7.98 3.71
CA ALA A 103 -11.16 -8.24 5.05
C ALA A 103 -12.60 -7.72 5.26
N ARG A 104 -12.90 -6.52 4.76
CA ARG A 104 -14.24 -5.94 4.80
C ARG A 104 -15.23 -6.76 3.97
N ARG A 105 -14.87 -7.11 2.73
CA ARG A 105 -15.69 -7.98 1.86
C ARG A 105 -16.01 -9.32 2.51
N ARG A 106 -15.02 -9.94 3.18
CA ARG A 106 -15.25 -11.18 3.94
C ARG A 106 -16.28 -11.00 5.04
N SER A 107 -16.21 -9.89 5.77
CA SER A 107 -17.16 -9.58 6.85
C SER A 107 -18.58 -9.33 6.31
N GLU A 108 -18.72 -8.61 5.20
CA GLU A 108 -20.00 -8.37 4.53
C GLU A 108 -20.62 -9.66 3.96
N ALA A 109 -19.78 -10.52 3.37
CA ALA A 109 -20.19 -11.84 2.88
C ALA A 109 -20.68 -12.71 4.04
N ALA A 110 -19.98 -12.70 5.18
CA ALA A 110 -20.39 -13.44 6.37
C ALA A 110 -21.73 -12.94 6.92
N ALA A 111 -21.91 -11.62 7.04
CA ALA A 111 -23.17 -11.04 7.49
C ALA A 111 -24.34 -11.37 6.55
N THR A 112 -24.09 -11.40 5.24
CA THR A 112 -25.10 -11.79 4.23
C THR A 112 -25.44 -13.27 4.34
N LEU A 113 -24.45 -14.12 4.54
CA LEU A 113 -24.62 -15.55 4.73
C LEU A 113 -25.43 -15.87 5.99
N ILE A 114 -25.16 -15.18 7.10
CA ILE A 114 -25.94 -15.31 8.34
C ILE A 114 -27.41 -14.95 8.09
N ARG A 115 -27.68 -13.82 7.42
CA ARG A 115 -29.06 -13.41 7.07
C ARG A 115 -29.74 -14.44 6.15
N ALA A 116 -29.02 -14.95 5.16
CA ALA A 116 -29.55 -15.93 4.22
C ALA A 116 -29.84 -17.28 4.89
N ALA A 117 -28.97 -17.72 5.81
CA ALA A 117 -29.17 -18.93 6.61
C ALA A 117 -30.40 -18.79 7.52
N ALA A 118 -30.55 -17.65 8.20
CA ALA A 118 -31.72 -17.35 9.03
C ALA A 118 -33.01 -17.34 8.20
N ALA A 119 -33.04 -16.64 7.05
CA ALA A 119 -34.20 -16.57 6.17
C ALA A 119 -34.57 -17.95 5.57
N SER A 120 -33.56 -18.79 5.32
CA SER A 120 -33.77 -20.14 4.79
C SER A 120 -34.04 -21.17 5.89
N GLY A 121 -34.02 -20.78 7.18
CA GLY A 121 -34.15 -21.68 8.32
C GLY A 121 -33.05 -22.75 8.40
N VAL A 122 -31.84 -22.45 7.94
CA VAL A 122 -30.66 -23.32 8.09
C VAL A 122 -30.06 -23.05 9.47
N ALA A 123 -30.06 -24.04 10.34
CA ALA A 123 -29.30 -23.98 11.59
C ALA A 123 -27.82 -24.21 11.28
N LEU A 124 -27.00 -23.18 11.47
CA LEU A 124 -25.54 -23.29 11.39
C LEU A 124 -25.00 -23.73 12.75
N PRO A 125 -24.02 -24.64 12.82
CA PRO A 125 -23.36 -24.99 14.08
C PRO A 125 -22.74 -23.74 14.75
N ASP A 126 -22.75 -23.69 16.09
CA ASP A 126 -22.25 -22.54 16.85
C ASP A 126 -20.80 -22.17 16.50
N GLY A 127 -19.95 -23.17 16.26
CA GLY A 127 -18.56 -22.95 15.82
C GLY A 127 -18.45 -22.24 14.46
N VAL A 128 -19.36 -22.55 13.53
CA VAL A 128 -19.45 -21.90 12.21
C VAL A 128 -20.01 -20.48 12.37
N MET A 129 -21.01 -20.29 13.23
CA MET A 129 -21.59 -18.98 13.49
C MET A 129 -20.58 -18.02 14.10
N SER A 130 -19.85 -18.42 15.15
CA SER A 130 -18.78 -17.62 15.74
C SER A 130 -17.61 -17.39 14.79
N GLY A 131 -17.32 -18.33 13.89
CA GLY A 131 -16.29 -18.15 12.85
C GLY A 131 -16.73 -17.16 11.76
N LEU A 132 -18.01 -17.14 11.40
CA LEU A 132 -18.59 -16.16 10.47
C LEU A 132 -18.59 -14.75 11.04
N GLU A 133 -18.93 -14.58 12.32
CA GLU A 133 -18.85 -13.27 13.01
C GLU A 133 -17.43 -12.72 13.02
N ARG A 134 -16.41 -13.60 13.03
CA ARG A 134 -14.99 -13.25 12.93
C ARG A 134 -14.49 -13.11 11.48
N GLY A 135 -15.31 -13.41 10.47
CA GLY A 135 -14.93 -13.35 9.06
C GLY A 135 -13.93 -14.43 8.64
N GLU A 136 -13.94 -15.58 9.32
CA GLU A 136 -13.04 -16.70 9.05
C GLU A 136 -13.39 -17.40 7.73
N GLU A 137 -12.37 -17.69 6.94
CA GLU A 137 -12.55 -18.28 5.60
C GLU A 137 -13.12 -19.70 5.67
N ALA A 138 -12.65 -20.51 6.62
CA ALA A 138 -13.16 -21.86 6.84
C ALA A 138 -14.67 -21.86 7.18
N ALA A 139 -15.09 -20.92 8.04
CA ALA A 139 -16.47 -20.78 8.46
C ALA A 139 -17.38 -20.26 7.33
N LEU A 140 -16.87 -19.34 6.50
CA LEU A 140 -17.53 -18.90 5.26
C LEU A 140 -17.79 -20.08 4.32
N ALA A 141 -16.75 -20.87 4.04
CA ALA A 141 -16.86 -22.04 3.17
C ALA A 141 -17.84 -23.09 3.72
N GLU A 142 -17.88 -23.29 5.04
CA GLU A 142 -18.79 -24.23 5.69
C GLU A 142 -20.24 -23.74 5.70
N GLY A 143 -20.47 -22.46 5.98
CA GLY A 143 -21.81 -21.87 5.95
C GLY A 143 -22.41 -21.86 4.53
N PHE A 144 -21.61 -21.60 3.49
CA PHE A 144 -22.07 -21.72 2.10
C PHE A 144 -22.41 -23.17 1.73
N ARG A 145 -21.61 -24.14 2.19
CA ARG A 145 -21.92 -25.57 2.02
C ARG A 145 -23.26 -25.95 2.67
N ALA A 146 -23.50 -25.49 3.90
CA ALA A 146 -24.76 -25.74 4.61
C ALA A 146 -25.97 -25.12 3.88
N LEU A 147 -25.83 -23.90 3.36
CA LEU A 147 -26.88 -23.23 2.58
C LEU A 147 -27.17 -23.95 1.25
N ALA A 148 -26.11 -24.40 0.56
CA ALA A 148 -26.24 -25.13 -0.70
C ALA A 148 -26.93 -26.49 -0.52
N ALA A 149 -26.65 -27.21 0.58
CA ALA A 149 -27.24 -28.52 0.87
C ALA A 149 -28.77 -28.49 1.08
N LYS A 150 -29.34 -27.34 1.49
CA LYS A 150 -30.79 -27.17 1.69
C LYS A 150 -31.53 -26.77 0.40
N ARG A 151 -30.83 -26.36 -0.65
CA ARG A 151 -31.47 -25.99 -1.92
C ARG A 151 -32.01 -27.25 -2.59
N PRO A 152 -33.30 -27.33 -2.96
CA PRO A 152 -33.82 -28.49 -3.66
C PRO A 152 -33.10 -28.60 -5.01
N THR A 153 -32.32 -29.66 -5.18
CA THR A 153 -31.71 -30.03 -6.46
C THR A 153 -32.84 -30.38 -7.42
N SER A 154 -33.26 -29.42 -8.24
CA SER A 154 -34.09 -29.73 -9.41
C SER A 154 -33.31 -30.75 -10.25
N GLN A 155 -33.83 -31.96 -10.39
CA GLN A 155 -33.17 -33.09 -11.08
C GLN A 155 -32.68 -32.76 -12.51
N GLN A 156 -33.18 -31.69 -13.13
CA GLN A 156 -32.71 -31.18 -14.43
C GLN A 156 -31.38 -30.39 -14.41
N LYS A 157 -30.81 -30.06 -13.24
CA LYS A 157 -29.53 -29.31 -13.13
C LYS A 157 -28.31 -30.20 -12.86
N GLY A 158 -28.51 -31.46 -12.45
CA GLY A 158 -27.41 -32.39 -12.20
C GLY A 158 -26.63 -32.74 -13.48
N THR A 159 -27.36 -32.97 -14.58
CA THR A 159 -26.77 -33.30 -15.88
C THR A 159 -25.97 -32.15 -16.49
N LEU A 160 -26.40 -30.90 -16.33
CA LEU A 160 -25.66 -29.72 -16.81
C LEU A 160 -24.43 -29.43 -15.93
N ALA A 161 -24.54 -29.62 -14.60
CA ALA A 161 -23.43 -29.45 -13.68
C ALA A 161 -22.33 -30.51 -13.89
N ASP A 162 -22.70 -31.75 -14.18
CA ASP A 162 -21.75 -32.81 -14.52
C ASP A 162 -21.10 -32.61 -15.89
N GLN A 163 -21.81 -31.97 -16.85
CA GLN A 163 -21.28 -31.62 -18.17
C GLN A 163 -20.30 -30.42 -18.14
N LEU A 164 -20.42 -29.52 -17.16
CA LEU A 164 -19.52 -28.37 -16.97
C LEU A 164 -18.26 -28.71 -16.14
N ARG A 165 -18.15 -29.96 -15.69
CA ARG A 165 -17.13 -30.40 -14.71
C ARG A 165 -15.72 -30.72 -15.25
N PRO A 166 -15.40 -30.86 -16.55
CA PRO A 166 -14.03 -31.11 -16.96
C PRO A 166 -13.25 -29.79 -17.11
N GLY A 167 -12.42 -29.45 -16.11
CA GLY A 167 -11.37 -28.43 -16.21
C GLY A 167 -11.31 -27.38 -15.10
N GLU A 168 -12.27 -27.35 -14.17
CA GLU A 168 -12.23 -26.41 -13.06
C GLU A 168 -11.16 -26.82 -12.03
N HIS A 169 -10.00 -26.14 -12.10
CA HIS A 169 -9.15 -26.01 -10.92
C HIS A 169 -10.03 -25.54 -9.76
N ALA A 170 -9.95 -26.22 -8.62
CA ALA A 170 -10.65 -25.81 -7.40
C ALA A 170 -10.17 -24.40 -7.01
N LEU A 171 -10.88 -23.38 -7.48
CA LEU A 171 -10.67 -22.00 -7.08
C LEU A 171 -10.80 -21.93 -5.57
N ALA A 172 -9.75 -21.45 -4.89
CA ALA A 172 -9.83 -21.18 -3.47
C ALA A 172 -10.96 -20.15 -3.25
N PHE A 173 -11.63 -20.25 -2.11
CA PHE A 173 -12.75 -19.35 -1.81
C PHE A 173 -12.31 -17.88 -1.83
N SER A 174 -11.10 -17.57 -1.37
CA SER A 174 -10.42 -16.29 -1.54
C SER A 174 -10.39 -15.78 -2.99
N ASP A 175 -10.04 -16.67 -3.92
CA ASP A 175 -9.82 -16.34 -5.33
C ASP A 175 -11.15 -16.13 -6.04
N TRP A 176 -12.14 -16.95 -5.69
CA TRP A 176 -13.52 -16.77 -6.15
C TRP A 176 -14.11 -15.46 -5.60
N LEU A 177 -13.93 -15.15 -4.31
CA LEU A 177 -14.42 -13.91 -3.70
C LEU A 177 -13.73 -12.67 -4.29
N ALA A 178 -12.45 -12.79 -4.67
CA ALA A 178 -11.72 -11.73 -5.37
C ALA A 178 -12.22 -11.52 -6.81
N ALA A 179 -12.68 -12.58 -7.49
CA ALA A 179 -13.22 -12.55 -8.85
C ALA A 179 -14.68 -12.08 -8.92
N GLN A 180 -15.41 -12.06 -7.80
CA GLN A 180 -16.78 -11.54 -7.78
C GLN A 180 -16.83 -10.03 -8.06
N PRO A 181 -17.82 -9.53 -8.82
CA PRO A 181 -18.04 -8.11 -8.97
C PRO A 181 -18.17 -7.47 -7.59
N ALA A 182 -17.38 -6.43 -7.33
CA ALA A 182 -17.45 -5.72 -6.06
C ALA A 182 -18.91 -5.30 -5.82
N ALA A 183 -19.48 -5.64 -4.66
CA ALA A 183 -20.68 -4.98 -4.20
C ALA A 183 -20.46 -3.45 -4.30
N PRO A 184 -21.50 -2.64 -4.58
CA PRO A 184 -21.37 -1.19 -4.65
C PRO A 184 -20.89 -0.68 -3.30
N THR A 185 -19.58 -0.62 -3.18
CA THR A 185 -18.87 -0.13 -2.02
C THR A 185 -18.96 1.38 -2.11
N ASN A 186 -19.12 2.05 -0.97
CA ASN A 186 -19.07 3.51 -0.98
C ASN A 186 -17.63 3.93 -1.38
N PRO A 187 -17.44 4.54 -2.57
CA PRO A 187 -16.11 4.90 -3.07
C PRO A 187 -15.38 5.89 -2.14
N ASP A 188 -16.11 6.64 -1.32
CA ASP A 188 -15.53 7.59 -0.38
C ASP A 188 -14.86 6.87 0.80
N ILE A 189 -15.39 5.72 1.23
CA ILE A 189 -14.74 4.89 2.26
C ILE A 189 -13.40 4.38 1.74
N ASP A 190 -13.37 3.85 0.52
CA ASP A 190 -12.14 3.33 -0.08
C ASP A 190 -11.09 4.43 -0.28
N ARG A 191 -11.54 5.63 -0.68
CA ARG A 191 -10.67 6.80 -0.80
C ARG A 191 -10.07 7.20 0.54
N ILE A 192 -10.87 7.22 1.62
CA ILE A 192 -10.39 7.55 2.97
C ILE A 192 -9.44 6.45 3.47
N GLU A 193 -9.77 5.17 3.29
CA GLU A 193 -8.88 4.05 3.65
C GLU A 193 -7.50 4.17 2.97
N ALA A 194 -7.47 4.49 1.67
CA ALA A 194 -6.23 4.71 0.95
C ALA A 194 -5.37 5.82 1.56
N ARG A 195 -6.00 6.95 1.95
CA ARG A 195 -5.30 8.05 2.63
C ARG A 195 -4.77 7.65 4.01
N LEU A 196 -5.50 6.83 4.75
CA LEU A 196 -5.06 6.34 6.06
C LEU A 196 -3.86 5.40 5.96
N GLU A 197 -3.82 4.52 4.95
CA GLU A 197 -2.66 3.67 4.71
C GLU A 197 -1.45 4.47 4.24
N GLU A 198 -1.66 5.51 3.42
CA GLU A 198 -0.59 6.42 3.02
C GLU A 198 -0.02 7.20 4.22
N LEU A 199 -0.89 7.74 5.09
CA LEU A 199 -0.48 8.38 6.35
C LEU A 199 0.35 7.43 7.23
N GLY A 200 -0.06 6.17 7.32
CA GLY A 200 0.69 5.13 8.00
C GLY A 200 2.09 4.92 7.38
N ALA A 201 2.16 4.90 6.04
CA ALA A 201 3.43 4.73 5.32
C ALA A 201 4.42 5.90 5.55
N LEU A 202 3.88 7.11 5.71
CA LEU A 202 4.62 8.32 6.09
C LEU A 202 5.00 8.36 7.59
N GLY A 203 4.64 7.34 8.37
CA GLY A 203 4.95 7.24 9.79
C GLY A 203 4.00 8.01 10.72
N GLN A 204 2.87 8.50 10.22
CA GLN A 204 1.87 9.25 11.00
C GLN A 204 0.92 8.33 11.77
N VAL A 205 1.46 7.30 12.45
CA VAL A 205 0.66 6.26 13.13
C VAL A 205 -0.29 6.88 14.17
N GLY A 206 0.15 7.92 14.88
CA GLY A 206 -0.69 8.62 15.87
C GLY A 206 -1.92 9.33 15.30
N ALA A 207 -1.85 9.79 14.05
CA ALA A 207 -2.99 10.44 13.38
C ALA A 207 -3.94 9.44 12.71
N VAL A 208 -3.44 8.24 12.40
CA VAL A 208 -4.19 7.21 11.69
C VAL A 208 -5.28 6.58 12.56
N GLU A 209 -4.98 6.25 13.81
CA GLU A 209 -5.90 5.50 14.67
C GLU A 209 -7.22 6.25 14.98
N PRO A 210 -7.20 7.56 15.33
CA PRO A 210 -8.42 8.32 15.57
C PRO A 210 -9.31 8.44 14.32
N LEU A 211 -8.70 8.68 13.15
CA LEU A 211 -9.43 8.77 11.88
C LEU A 211 -10.03 7.42 11.48
N ARG A 212 -9.32 6.33 11.75
CA ARG A 212 -9.79 4.97 11.48
C ARG A 212 -10.97 4.58 12.34
N LYS A 213 -10.94 4.92 13.63
CA LYS A 213 -12.08 4.71 14.53
C LYS A 213 -13.34 5.41 14.01
N ARG A 214 -13.20 6.66 13.59
CA ARG A 214 -14.32 7.44 13.02
C ARG A 214 -14.81 6.91 11.68
N LEU A 215 -13.91 6.37 10.85
CA LEU A 215 -14.30 5.70 9.61
C LEU A 215 -15.17 4.47 9.90
N ASN A 216 -14.78 3.64 10.87
CA ASN A 216 -15.58 2.48 11.28
C ASN A 216 -16.96 2.90 11.83
N GLU A 217 -17.01 3.98 12.62
CA GLU A 217 -18.28 4.55 13.10
C GLU A 217 -19.17 5.04 11.94
N ALA A 218 -18.58 5.69 10.93
CA ALA A 218 -19.30 6.15 9.74
C ALA A 218 -19.84 4.97 8.91
N SER A 219 -19.06 3.90 8.75
CA SER A 219 -19.48 2.69 8.04
C SER A 219 -20.72 2.05 8.67
N GLY A 220 -20.80 2.04 10.01
CA GLY A 220 -21.95 1.51 10.76
C GLY A 220 -23.16 2.45 10.86
N ALA A 221 -23.04 3.72 10.51
CA ALA A 221 -24.11 4.72 10.65
C ALA A 221 -25.22 4.56 9.59
N PRO A 222 -26.46 5.04 9.88
CA PRO A 222 -27.53 5.13 8.89
C PRO A 222 -27.14 5.99 7.68
N SER A 223 -27.72 5.70 6.50
CA SER A 223 -27.34 6.32 5.21
C SER A 223 -27.27 7.85 5.21
N GLN A 224 -28.23 8.52 5.84
CA GLN A 224 -28.30 9.99 5.93
C GLN A 224 -27.16 10.58 6.77
N ARG A 225 -26.82 9.94 7.91
CA ARG A 225 -25.74 10.39 8.79
C ARG A 225 -24.36 10.03 8.22
N ARG A 226 -24.27 8.91 7.49
CA ARG A 226 -23.04 8.39 6.90
C ARG A 226 -22.41 9.39 5.92
N GLY A 227 -23.20 9.98 5.01
CA GLY A 227 -22.69 10.95 4.03
C GLY A 227 -21.96 12.11 4.71
N LEU A 228 -22.63 12.78 5.65
CA LEU A 228 -22.05 13.91 6.40
C LEU A 228 -20.78 13.53 7.20
N LEU A 229 -20.75 12.33 7.78
CA LEU A 229 -19.56 11.85 8.49
C LEU A 229 -18.39 11.60 7.54
N LEU A 230 -18.67 11.05 6.35
CA LEU A 230 -17.65 10.80 5.33
C LEU A 230 -17.13 12.09 4.72
N ASP A 231 -17.97 13.08 4.45
CA ASP A 231 -17.55 14.38 3.93
C ASP A 231 -16.58 15.08 4.90
N GLY A 232 -16.91 15.09 6.19
CA GLY A 232 -16.05 15.64 7.23
C GLY A 232 -14.71 14.89 7.36
N LEU A 233 -14.75 13.56 7.28
CA LEU A 233 -13.54 12.72 7.29
C LEU A 233 -12.71 12.90 6.02
N GLU A 234 -13.34 13.16 4.88
CA GLU A 234 -12.64 13.40 3.62
C GLU A 234 -11.80 14.67 3.71
N VAL A 235 -12.37 15.76 4.22
CA VAL A 235 -11.66 17.03 4.40
C VAL A 235 -10.53 16.87 5.42
N GLU A 236 -10.80 16.23 6.56
CA GLU A 236 -9.82 16.07 7.63
C GLU A 236 -8.65 15.17 7.22
N SER A 237 -8.93 13.99 6.66
CA SER A 237 -7.90 13.07 6.16
C SER A 237 -7.06 13.71 5.05
N GLY A 238 -7.69 14.48 4.16
CA GLY A 238 -6.99 15.23 3.11
C GLY A 238 -6.04 16.29 3.66
N ARG A 239 -6.49 17.08 4.65
CA ARG A 239 -5.65 18.10 5.31
C ARG A 239 -4.45 17.47 6.02
N VAL A 240 -4.68 16.44 6.83
CA VAL A 240 -3.62 15.74 7.57
C VAL A 240 -2.61 15.11 6.61
N LEU A 241 -3.07 14.51 5.50
CA LEU A 241 -2.20 13.96 4.48
C LEU A 241 -1.36 15.02 3.76
N ALA A 242 -1.95 16.17 3.43
CA ALA A 242 -1.22 17.27 2.81
C ALA A 242 -0.12 17.83 3.74
N GLU A 243 -0.43 17.99 5.02
CA GLU A 243 0.54 18.41 6.04
C GLU A 243 1.66 17.37 6.20
N ALA A 244 1.32 16.08 6.24
CA ALA A 244 2.29 14.99 6.35
C ALA A 244 3.24 14.91 5.14
N ARG A 245 2.71 15.04 3.92
CA ARG A 245 3.52 15.08 2.69
C ARG A 245 4.46 16.28 2.69
N LYS A 246 3.94 17.48 3.02
CA LYS A 246 4.77 18.69 3.12
C LYS A 246 5.88 18.55 4.17
N ALA A 247 5.58 17.97 5.33
CA ALA A 247 6.57 17.70 6.36
C ALA A 247 7.65 16.72 5.87
N ALA A 248 7.26 15.66 5.18
CA ALA A 248 8.19 14.68 4.60
C ALA A 248 9.10 15.32 3.54
N ASP A 249 8.55 16.18 2.67
CA ASP A 249 9.31 16.92 1.66
C ASP A 249 10.29 17.90 2.30
N LEU A 250 9.85 18.65 3.32
CA LEU A 250 10.70 19.58 4.07
C LEU A 250 11.82 18.87 4.83
N MET A 251 11.53 17.72 5.46
CA MET A 251 12.56 16.90 6.11
C MET A 251 13.58 16.37 5.12
N SER A 252 13.13 15.94 3.93
CA SER A 252 14.02 15.52 2.85
C SER A 252 14.92 16.67 2.39
N ALA A 253 14.34 17.86 2.17
CA ALA A 253 15.09 19.06 1.79
C ALA A 253 16.08 19.52 2.88
N LEU A 254 15.67 19.48 4.15
CA LEU A 254 16.55 19.84 5.28
C LEU A 254 17.77 18.91 5.36
N ARG A 255 17.58 17.60 5.23
CA ARG A 255 18.68 16.63 5.23
C ARG A 255 19.64 16.85 4.06
N VAL A 256 19.11 17.20 2.89
CA VAL A 256 19.93 17.56 1.72
C VAL A 256 20.73 18.85 1.94
N LEU A 257 20.20 19.81 2.71
CA LEU A 257 20.92 21.05 3.05
C LEU A 257 21.95 20.87 4.16
N LEU A 258 21.74 19.90 5.06
CA LEU A 258 22.66 19.59 6.16
C LEU A 258 23.78 18.61 5.78
N ALA A 259 23.64 17.95 4.63
CA ALA A 259 24.62 17.01 4.06
C ALA A 259 25.61 17.75 3.14
#